data_AF-A0A917KBD3-F1
#
_entry.id   AF-A0A917KBD3-F1
#
_cell.length_a   1.000
_cell.length_b   1.000
_cell.length_c   1.000
_cell.angle_alpha   90.00
_cell.angle_beta   90.00
_cell.angle_gamma   90.00
#
_symmetry.space_group_name_H-M   'P 1'
#
loop_
_entity.id
_entity.type
_entity.pdbx_description
1 polymer ?
#
loop_
_entity_poly.entity_id
_entity_poly.type
_entity_poly.pdbx_seq_one_letter_code
_entity_poly.pdbx_strand_id
1 'polypeptide(L)'
;MAACALGTLVQQALKAAVDRPRPIWQDPVDSAPYAAFPSGHAMTATVVCGLLLWLLHRFDAGRALRRTAVALAVVSVAGVGLTRVWPGVHWPSDVVGGWLLGALLVAPAVLVYERGGAARRCHRF
;
A
#
# COMPACT_ATOMS: atom_id res chain seq x y z
N MET A 1 10.02 -1.32 10.42
CA MET A 1 11.47 -1.57 10.38
C MET A 1 11.95 -1.61 8.94
N ALA A 2 12.66 -2.68 8.57
CA ALA A 2 13.31 -2.84 7.25
C ALA A 2 12.35 -2.76 6.05
N ALA A 3 11.16 -3.39 6.12
CA ALA A 3 10.20 -3.37 5.01
C ALA A 3 9.69 -1.95 4.68
N CYS A 4 9.42 -1.13 5.70
CA CYS A 4 9.00 0.26 5.49
C CYS A 4 10.13 1.11 4.89
N ALA A 5 11.37 0.93 5.39
CA ALA A 5 12.54 1.66 4.87
C ALA A 5 12.85 1.29 3.41
N LEU A 6 12.81 -0.01 3.08
CA LEU A 6 12.96 -0.50 1.71
C LEU A 6 11.86 0.05 0.81
N GLY A 7 10.60 0.03 1.27
CA GLY A 7 9.47 0.57 0.54
C GLY A 7 9.60 2.06 0.22
N THR A 8 10.04 2.86 1.18
CA THR A 8 10.33 4.29 0.96
C THR A 8 11.46 4.49 -0.05
N LEU A 9 12.55 3.74 0.07
CA LEU A 9 13.69 3.84 -0.86
C LEU A 9 13.30 3.49 -2.30
N VAL A 10 12.56 2.39 -2.48
CA VAL A 10 12.08 1.98 -3.81
C VAL A 10 11.10 3.01 -4.37
N GLN A 11 10.21 3.57 -3.56
CA GLN A 11 9.29 4.61 -4.00
C GLN A 11 10.04 5.88 -4.47
N GLN A 12 11.04 6.33 -3.71
CA GLN A 12 11.83 7.51 -4.07
C GLN A 12 12.70 7.27 -5.31
N ALA A 13 13.29 6.08 -5.43
CA ALA A 13 14.05 5.69 -6.62
C ALA A 13 13.17 5.65 -7.87
N LEU A 14 11.96 5.07 -7.78
CA LEU A 14 10.99 5.06 -8.89
C LEU A 14 10.54 6.48 -9.26
N LYS A 15 10.32 7.35 -8.28
CA LYS A 15 10.01 8.76 -8.52
C LYS A 15 11.11 9.47 -9.32
N ALA A 16 12.37 9.29 -8.91
CA ALA A 16 13.52 9.89 -9.56
C ALA A 16 13.80 9.29 -10.95
N ALA A 17 13.55 7.99 -11.15
CA ALA A 17 13.81 7.31 -12.40
C ALA A 17 12.74 7.55 -13.47
N VAL A 18 11.47 7.66 -13.06
CA VAL A 18 10.34 7.79 -13.98
C VAL A 18 10.04 9.25 -14.31
N ASP A 19 10.32 10.17 -13.38
CA ASP A 19 10.13 11.63 -13.49
C ASP A 19 8.87 12.06 -14.27
N ARG A 20 7.76 11.32 -14.02
CA ARG A 20 6.56 11.48 -14.83
C ARG A 20 5.87 12.81 -14.47
N PRO A 21 5.61 13.68 -15.46
CA PRO A 21 4.82 14.88 -15.23
C PRO A 21 3.39 14.50 -14.83
N ARG A 22 2.88 15.17 -13.79
CA ARG A 22 1.47 15.05 -13.37
C ARG A 22 0.55 15.57 -14.48
N PRO A 23 -0.71 15.09 -14.58
CA PRO A 23 -1.67 15.67 -15.51
C PRO A 23 -1.85 17.16 -15.21
N ILE A 24 -1.78 18.00 -16.24
CA ILE A 24 -2.05 19.43 -16.13
C ILE A 24 -3.54 19.63 -16.43
N TRP A 25 -4.34 19.93 -15.42
CA TRP A 25 -5.71 20.40 -15.59
C TRP A 25 -5.80 21.91 -15.48
N GLN A 26 -6.84 22.47 -16.12
CA GLN A 26 -7.06 23.92 -16.19
C GLN A 26 -7.31 24.54 -14.80
N ASP A 27 -7.86 23.78 -13.85
CA ASP A 27 -8.03 24.15 -12.43
C ASP A 27 -7.64 22.98 -11.50
N PRO A 28 -6.36 22.87 -11.08
CA PRO A 28 -5.94 21.85 -10.14
C PRO A 28 -6.44 22.18 -8.72
N VAL A 29 -7.20 21.27 -8.11
CA VAL A 29 -7.71 21.42 -6.74
C VAL A 29 -6.60 21.28 -5.69
N ASP A 30 -5.46 20.67 -6.06
CA ASP A 30 -4.33 20.43 -5.16
C ASP A 30 -3.02 20.30 -5.96
N SER A 31 -1.94 20.94 -5.51
CA SER A 31 -0.63 20.95 -6.20
C SER A 31 0.43 20.29 -5.33
N ALA A 32 0.90 19.11 -5.73
CA ALA A 32 2.00 18.42 -5.06
C ALA A 32 3.32 18.63 -5.83
N PRO A 33 4.39 19.17 -5.21
CA PRO A 33 5.64 19.51 -5.91
C PRO A 33 6.51 18.31 -6.30
N TYR A 34 6.04 17.08 -6.06
CA TYR A 34 6.83 15.85 -6.23
C TYR A 34 6.24 14.91 -7.30
N ALA A 35 7.12 14.15 -7.97
CA ALA A 35 6.82 13.22 -9.07
C ALA A 35 5.54 12.38 -8.87
N ALA A 36 4.80 12.19 -9.97
CA ALA A 36 3.46 11.61 -10.00
C ALA A 36 3.43 10.11 -9.67
N PHE A 37 4.48 9.38 -10.06
CA PHE A 37 4.52 7.92 -9.99
C PHE A 37 5.52 7.42 -8.94
N PRO A 38 5.19 6.40 -8.12
CA PRO A 38 3.85 5.87 -7.84
C PRO A 38 3.11 6.71 -6.77
N SER A 39 1.78 6.53 -6.66
CA SER A 39 0.99 7.24 -5.64
C SER A 39 1.31 6.74 -4.23
N GLY A 40 1.90 7.61 -3.40
CA GLY A 40 2.21 7.31 -2.00
C GLY A 40 0.98 7.05 -1.14
N HIS A 41 -0.14 7.76 -1.39
CA HIS A 41 -1.40 7.52 -0.68
C HIS A 41 -1.99 6.15 -1.01
N ALA A 42 -1.98 5.77 -2.29
CA ALA A 42 -2.45 4.45 -2.73
C ALA A 42 -1.60 3.34 -2.10
N MET A 43 -0.27 3.50 -2.11
CA MET A 43 0.66 2.56 -1.49
C MET A 43 0.43 2.42 0.02
N THR A 44 0.36 3.53 0.76
CA THR A 44 0.13 3.50 2.22
C THR A 44 -1.21 2.86 2.58
N ALA A 45 -2.28 3.16 1.84
CA ALA A 45 -3.58 2.55 2.05
C ALA A 45 -3.52 1.02 1.88
N THR A 46 -2.89 0.53 0.81
CA THR A 46 -2.72 -0.91 0.58
C THR A 46 -1.88 -1.58 1.67
N VAL A 47 -0.79 -0.93 2.13
CA VAL A 47 0.06 -1.47 3.20
C VAL A 47 -0.70 -1.59 4.52
N VAL A 48 -1.36 -0.52 4.95
CA VAL A 48 -2.09 -0.48 6.24
C VAL A 48 -3.25 -1.47 6.23
N CYS A 49 -4.08 -1.47 5.18
CA CYS A 49 -5.19 -2.41 5.06
C CYS A 49 -4.71 -3.87 4.99
N GLY A 50 -3.64 -4.15 4.23
CA GLY A 50 -3.08 -5.49 4.11
C GLY A 50 -2.56 -6.05 5.43
N LEU A 51 -1.84 -5.24 6.21
CA LEU A 51 -1.34 -5.64 7.53
C LEU A 51 -2.47 -5.86 8.55
N LEU A 52 -3.50 -5.00 8.53
CA LEU A 52 -4.66 -5.15 9.42
C LEU A 52 -5.40 -6.46 9.15
N LEU A 53 -5.63 -6.80 7.88
CA LEU A 53 -6.26 -8.06 7.48
C LEU A 53 -5.43 -9.28 7.90
N TRP A 54 -4.11 -9.19 7.75
CA TRP A 54 -3.20 -10.26 8.20
C TRP A 54 -3.27 -10.46 9.73
N LEU A 55 -3.25 -9.38 10.52
CA LEU A 55 -3.38 -9.47 11.97
C LEU A 55 -4.71 -10.10 12.39
N LEU A 56 -5.82 -9.66 11.80
CA LEU A 56 -7.14 -10.25 12.07
C LEU A 56 -7.18 -11.74 11.72
N HIS A 57 -6.51 -12.15 10.65
CA HIS A 57 -6.42 -13.57 10.32
C HIS A 57 -5.58 -14.35 11.34
N ARG A 58 -4.45 -13.78 11.79
CA ARG A 58 -3.52 -14.42 12.73
C ARG A 58 -4.10 -14.63 14.12
N PHE A 59 -4.90 -13.69 14.61
CA PHE A 59 -5.56 -13.77 15.93
C PHE A 59 -6.93 -14.46 15.88
N ASP A 60 -7.21 -15.20 14.81
CA ASP A 60 -8.44 -15.95 14.57
C ASP A 60 -9.72 -15.12 14.83
N ALA A 61 -9.71 -13.88 14.34
CA ALA A 61 -10.87 -13.00 14.45
C ALA A 61 -12.10 -13.66 13.81
N GLY A 62 -13.26 -13.50 14.46
CA GLY A 62 -14.51 -14.08 14.01
C GLY A 62 -14.83 -13.75 12.54
N ARG A 63 -15.47 -14.69 11.84
CA ARG A 63 -15.75 -14.60 10.38
C ARG A 63 -16.45 -13.30 9.99
N ALA A 64 -17.37 -12.81 10.82
CA ALA A 64 -18.07 -11.54 10.60
C ALA A 64 -17.10 -10.36 10.59
N LEU A 65 -16.26 -10.23 11.63
CA LEU A 65 -15.27 -9.14 11.73
C LEU A 65 -14.29 -9.16 10.55
N ARG A 66 -13.83 -10.34 10.13
CA ARG A 66 -12.95 -10.48 8.95
C ARG A 66 -13.63 -10.01 7.67
N ARG A 67 -14.88 -10.41 7.42
CA ARG A 67 -15.64 -9.98 6.23
C ARG A 67 -15.85 -8.47 6.22
N THR A 68 -16.22 -7.88 7.36
CA THR A 68 -16.40 -6.43 7.48
C THR A 68 -15.08 -5.70 7.26
N ALA A 69 -13.98 -6.19 7.82
CA ALA A 69 -12.66 -5.60 7.61
C ALA A 69 -12.20 -5.67 6.15
N VAL A 70 -12.47 -6.77 5.44
CA VAL A 70 -12.18 -6.88 4.00
C VAL A 70 -13.00 -5.85 3.21
N ALA A 71 -14.30 -5.72 3.49
CA ALA A 71 -15.15 -4.75 2.81
C ALA A 71 -14.64 -3.31 3.03
N LEU A 72 -14.32 -2.96 4.28
CA LEU A 72 -13.77 -1.63 4.62
C LEU A 72 -12.41 -1.37 3.97
N ALA A 73 -11.54 -2.38 3.90
CA ALA A 73 -10.25 -2.29 3.23
C ALA A 73 -10.42 -2.02 1.73
N VAL A 74 -11.30 -2.75 1.05
CA VAL A 74 -11.58 -2.56 -0.37
C VAL A 74 -12.13 -1.16 -0.63
N VAL A 75 -13.13 -0.72 0.15
CA VAL A 75 -13.70 0.62 0.03
C VAL A 75 -12.64 1.70 0.27
N SER A 76 -11.76 1.51 1.25
CA SER A 76 -10.71 2.49 1.56
C SER A 76 -9.67 2.57 0.45
N VAL A 77 -9.17 1.43 -0.05
CA VAL A 77 -8.17 1.39 -1.12
C VAL A 77 -8.73 1.96 -2.43
N ALA A 78 -9.97 1.60 -2.77
CA ALA A 78 -10.66 2.11 -3.95
C ALA A 78 -10.97 3.61 -3.83
N GLY A 79 -11.45 4.07 -2.67
CA GLY A 79 -11.74 5.48 -2.39
C GLY A 79 -10.49 6.34 -2.44
N VAL A 80 -9.37 5.87 -1.88
CA VAL A 80 -8.07 6.55 -2.01
C VAL A 80 -7.61 6.59 -3.46
N GLY A 81 -7.83 5.54 -4.25
CA GLY A 81 -7.56 5.57 -5.69
C GLY A 81 -8.38 6.63 -6.42
N LEU A 82 -9.69 6.65 -6.16
CA LEU A 82 -10.62 7.57 -6.81
C LEU A 82 -10.34 9.03 -6.46
N THR A 83 -10.08 9.33 -5.19
CA THR A 83 -9.71 10.69 -4.73
C THR A 83 -8.37 11.18 -5.26
N ARG A 84 -7.57 10.32 -5.90
CA ARG A 84 -6.29 10.69 -6.54
C ARG A 84 -6.40 10.83 -8.05
N VAL A 85 -7.33 10.11 -8.68
CA VAL A 85 -7.63 10.27 -10.12
C VAL A 85 -8.62 11.40 -10.37
N TRP A 86 -9.64 11.52 -9.53
CA TRP A 86 -10.74 12.49 -9.70
C TRP A 86 -10.31 13.96 -9.73
N PRO A 87 -9.35 14.44 -8.92
CA PRO A 87 -8.83 15.80 -9.02
C PRO A 87 -7.73 15.94 -10.08
N GLY A 88 -7.43 14.89 -10.85
CA GLY A 88 -6.48 14.93 -11.96
C GLY A 88 -5.03 15.03 -11.52
N VAL A 89 -4.77 14.82 -10.24
CA VAL A 89 -3.43 14.91 -9.66
C VAL A 89 -2.58 13.67 -9.94
N HIS A 90 -3.21 12.55 -10.33
CA HIS A 90 -2.54 11.29 -10.69
C HIS A 90 -3.21 10.61 -11.88
N TRP A 91 -2.39 9.95 -12.71
CA TRP A 91 -2.91 9.03 -13.72
C TRP A 91 -3.44 7.76 -13.05
N PRO A 92 -4.45 7.08 -13.63
CA PRO A 92 -4.94 5.79 -13.12
C PRO A 92 -3.83 4.75 -12.93
N SER A 93 -2.83 4.75 -13.82
CA SER A 93 -1.64 3.91 -13.72
C SER A 93 -0.78 4.19 -12.47
N ASP A 94 -0.76 5.43 -11.97
CA ASP A 94 0.02 5.80 -10.78
C ASP A 94 -0.62 5.23 -9.50
N VAL A 95 -1.95 5.09 -9.51
CA VAL A 95 -2.71 4.43 -8.44
C VAL A 95 -2.49 2.91 -8.49
N VAL A 96 -2.59 2.30 -9.67
CA VAL A 96 -2.31 0.86 -9.84
C VAL A 96 -0.87 0.52 -9.43
N GLY A 97 0.10 1.34 -9.84
CA GLY A 97 1.49 1.20 -9.41
C GLY A 97 1.67 1.29 -7.89
N GLY A 98 0.95 2.21 -7.24
CA GLY A 98 0.91 2.33 -5.78
C GLY A 98 0.34 1.09 -5.10
N TRP A 99 -0.78 0.54 -5.61
CA TRP A 99 -1.38 -0.69 -5.06
C TRP A 99 -0.46 -1.89 -5.19
N LEU A 100 0.15 -2.09 -6.37
CA LEU A 100 1.08 -3.19 -6.61
C LEU A 100 2.30 -3.10 -5.72
N LEU A 101 2.89 -1.90 -5.59
CA LEU A 101 4.05 -1.71 -4.74
C LEU A 101 3.71 -1.91 -3.25
N GLY A 102 2.53 -1.46 -2.81
CA GLY A 102 2.03 -1.72 -1.47
C GLY A 102 1.86 -3.22 -1.19
N ALA A 103 1.25 -3.96 -2.10
CA ALA A 103 1.07 -5.41 -1.98
C ALA A 103 2.43 -6.15 -1.95
N LEU A 104 3.37 -5.72 -2.80
CA LEU A 104 4.73 -6.27 -2.86
C LEU A 104 5.53 -6.02 -1.58
N LEU A 105 5.17 -5.02 -0.76
CA LEU A 105 5.79 -4.83 0.55
C LEU A 105 5.16 -5.68 1.65
N VAL A 106 3.83 -5.83 1.62
CA VAL A 106 3.09 -6.60 2.64
C VAL A 106 3.37 -8.10 2.52
N ALA A 107 3.30 -8.67 1.33
CA ALA A 107 3.44 -10.12 1.11
C ALA A 107 4.78 -10.69 1.64
N PRO A 108 5.96 -10.17 1.29
CA PRO A 108 7.22 -10.67 1.80
C PRO A 108 7.41 -10.35 3.29
N ALA A 109 6.93 -9.21 3.79
CA ALA A 109 7.02 -8.88 5.21
C ALA A 109 6.28 -9.91 6.08
N VAL A 110 5.07 -10.28 5.67
CA VAL A 110 4.28 -11.34 6.30
C VAL A 110 5.00 -12.69 6.20
N LEU A 111 5.49 -13.05 5.01
CA LEU A 111 6.17 -14.32 4.77
C LEU A 111 7.43 -14.49 5.63
N VAL A 112 8.26 -13.45 5.73
CA VAL A 112 9.47 -13.42 6.57
C VAL A 112 9.09 -13.56 8.05
N TYR A 113 8.05 -12.84 8.49
CA TYR A 113 7.58 -12.93 9.87
C TYR A 113 7.09 -14.34 10.23
N GLU A 114 6.27 -14.96 9.37
CA GLU A 114 5.76 -16.32 9.60
C GLU A 114 6.89 -17.35 9.63
N ARG A 115 7.87 -17.25 8.73
CA ARG A 115 9.06 -18.13 8.71
C ARG A 115 9.93 -17.97 9.95
N GLY A 116 10.18 -16.72 10.37
CA GLY A 116 10.93 -16.43 11.59
C GLY A 116 10.22 -16.90 12.87
N GLY A 117 8.90 -16.79 12.92
CA GLY A 117 8.08 -17.31 14.02
C GLY A 117 8.02 -18.84 14.08
N ALA A 118 8.05 -19.52 12.93
CA ALA A 118 8.15 -20.98 12.84
C ALA A 118 9.50 -21.48 13.38
N ALA A 119 10.61 -20.85 12.97
CA ALA A 119 11.96 -21.21 13.42
C ALA A 119 12.14 -21.04 14.95
N ARG A 120 11.58 -19.97 15.53
CA ARG A 120 11.66 -19.71 16.99
C ARG A 120 10.83 -20.68 17.83
N ARG A 121 9.75 -21.27 17.28
CA ARG A 121 8.95 -22.28 17.98
C ARG A 121 9.64 -23.65 18.02
N CYS A 122 10.44 -23.97 17.01
CA CYS A 122 11.18 -25.23 16.95
C CYS A 122 12.35 -25.28 17.94
N HIS A 123 12.97 -24.13 18.25
CA HIS A 123 14.06 -24.02 19.23
C HIS A 123 13.62 -24.04 20.70
N ARG A 124 12.32 -24.13 20.99
CA ARG A 124 11.77 -24.06 22.35
C ARG A 124 11.27 -25.41 22.89
N PHE A 125 11.56 -26.50 22.17
CA PHE A 125 11.29 -27.89 22.54
C PHE A 125 12.60 -28.65 22.74
#